data_AF-A0A2D7PFR8-F1
#
_entry.id   AF-A0A2D7PFR8-F1
#
_cell.length_a   1.000
_cell.length_b   1.000
_cell.length_c   1.000
_cell.angle_alpha   90.00
_cell.angle_beta   90.00
_cell.angle_gamma   90.00
#
_symmetry.space_group_name_H-M   'P 1'
#
loop_
_entity.id
_entity.type
_entity.pdbx_description
1 polymer ?
#
loop_
_entity_poly.entity_id
_entity_poly.type
_entity_poly.pdbx_seq_one_letter_code
_entity_poly.pdbx_strand_id
1 'polypeptide(L)'
;MRKLGRPKKEDQVDLLDQLQKIHKKFGGITPARVVSEAKRKRHPLHKYFDWEDTEAARKWRLHQANSMISRVQIIVSPQDKRTVNAFVSVTDDDNRRFVAMAEAMNDNKLVLQIFKQLEARIDTLQDQLQALNLLKGVSKTAITKAKAPITKRREQLERKVARATK
;
A
#
# COMPACT_ATOMS: atom_id res chain seq x y z
N MET A 1 0.75 -3.64 -25.43
CA MET A 1 0.89 -3.29 -23.99
C MET A 1 -0.38 -2.60 -23.47
N ARG A 2 -1.27 -3.30 -22.77
CA ARG A 2 -2.32 -2.62 -21.97
C ARG A 2 -1.63 -1.98 -20.77
N LYS A 3 -1.43 -0.65 -20.81
CA LYS A 3 -1.06 0.10 -19.61
C LYS A 3 -2.11 -0.24 -18.55
N LEU A 4 -1.72 -0.77 -17.39
CA LEU A 4 -2.62 -0.78 -16.24
C LEU A 4 -2.91 0.70 -15.94
N GLY A 5 -3.99 1.24 -16.49
CA GLY A 5 -4.56 2.51 -16.08
C GLY A 5 -5.19 2.36 -14.71
N ARG A 6 -5.63 3.44 -14.10
CA ARG A 6 -6.54 3.33 -12.94
C ARG A 6 -7.78 2.54 -13.42
N PRO A 7 -8.19 1.48 -12.71
CA PRO A 7 -9.40 0.74 -13.08
C PRO A 7 -10.60 1.70 -13.10
N LYS A 8 -11.58 1.45 -13.99
CA LYS A 8 -12.84 2.20 -13.96
C LYS A 8 -13.51 2.02 -12.60
N LYS A 9 -14.34 2.98 -12.18
CA LYS A 9 -14.97 2.97 -10.84
C LYS A 9 -15.76 1.67 -10.57
N GLU A 10 -16.43 1.13 -11.58
CA GLU A 10 -17.13 -0.16 -11.52
C GLU A 10 -16.17 -1.35 -11.37
N ASP A 11 -15.09 -1.39 -12.15
CA ASP A 11 -14.04 -2.41 -12.03
C ASP A 11 -13.33 -2.35 -10.67
N GLN A 12 -13.21 -1.17 -10.06
CA GLN A 12 -12.57 -0.98 -8.77
C GLN A 12 -13.37 -1.59 -7.61
N VAL A 13 -14.70 -1.56 -7.68
CA VAL A 13 -15.58 -2.15 -6.66
C VAL A 13 -15.49 -3.68 -6.69
N ASP A 14 -15.53 -4.29 -7.88
CA ASP A 14 -15.34 -5.74 -8.02
C ASP A 14 -13.92 -6.15 -7.60
N LEU A 15 -12.91 -5.40 -8.03
CA LEU A 15 -11.51 -5.67 -7.68
C LEU A 15 -11.26 -5.63 -6.17
N LEU A 16 -11.78 -4.61 -5.47
CA LEU A 16 -11.66 -4.49 -4.02
C LEU A 16 -12.28 -5.69 -3.31
N ASP A 17 -13.49 -6.09 -3.70
CA ASP A 17 -14.20 -7.23 -3.11
C ASP A 17 -13.42 -8.55 -3.28
N GLN A 18 -12.90 -8.82 -4.49
CA GLN A 18 -12.09 -10.03 -4.71
C GLN A 18 -10.81 -10.02 -3.88
N LEU A 19 -10.08 -8.90 -3.81
CA LEU A 19 -8.86 -8.81 -3.01
C LEU A 19 -9.16 -8.92 -1.51
N GLN A 20 -10.29 -8.38 -1.03
CA GLN A 20 -10.74 -8.56 0.34
C GLN A 20 -11.08 -10.02 0.65
N LYS A 21 -11.71 -10.76 -0.27
CA LYS A 21 -11.97 -12.20 -0.12
C LYS A 21 -10.65 -12.98 0.02
N ILE A 22 -9.67 -12.71 -0.84
CA ILE A 22 -8.34 -13.32 -0.75
C ILE A 22 -7.67 -12.95 0.58
N HIS A 23 -7.74 -11.69 0.98
CA HIS A 23 -7.18 -11.23 2.26
C HIS A 23 -7.79 -11.98 3.45
N LYS A 24 -9.14 -12.06 3.53
CA LYS A 24 -9.86 -12.78 4.60
C LYS A 24 -9.49 -14.26 4.65
N LYS A 25 -9.31 -14.90 3.49
CA LYS A 25 -8.95 -16.32 3.40
C LYS A 25 -7.57 -16.65 3.97
N PHE A 26 -6.61 -15.73 3.85
CA PHE A 26 -5.20 -16.00 4.18
C PHE A 26 -4.61 -15.09 5.27
N GLY A 27 -5.43 -14.25 5.91
CA GLY A 27 -4.99 -13.26 6.90
C GLY A 27 -4.02 -12.22 6.32
N GLY A 28 -4.04 -12.00 5.01
CA GLY A 28 -3.08 -11.14 4.32
C GLY A 28 -2.87 -11.56 2.86
N ILE A 29 -2.51 -10.60 2.02
CA ILE A 29 -2.43 -10.79 0.57
C ILE A 29 -1.00 -10.61 0.07
N THR A 30 -0.55 -11.55 -0.76
CA THR A 30 0.74 -11.46 -1.46
C THR A 30 0.49 -11.57 -2.96
N PRO A 31 1.36 -11.01 -3.82
CA PRO A 31 1.21 -11.12 -5.26
C PRO A 31 1.08 -12.58 -5.73
N ALA A 32 1.86 -13.49 -5.14
CA ALA A 32 1.80 -14.91 -5.44
C ALA A 32 0.42 -15.54 -5.12
N ARG A 33 -0.19 -15.18 -3.99
CA ARG A 33 -1.53 -15.65 -3.61
C ARG A 33 -2.59 -15.15 -4.59
N VAL A 34 -2.50 -13.88 -5.00
CA VAL A 34 -3.44 -13.31 -6.00
C VAL A 34 -3.33 -14.04 -7.33
N VAL A 35 -2.12 -14.27 -7.82
CA VAL A 35 -1.91 -15.02 -9.07
C VAL A 35 -2.44 -16.45 -8.93
N SER A 36 -2.22 -17.11 -7.80
CA SER A 36 -2.71 -18.47 -7.55
C SER A 36 -4.23 -18.56 -7.62
N GLU A 37 -4.95 -17.66 -6.94
CA GLU A 37 -6.42 -17.61 -6.96
C GLU A 37 -6.95 -17.22 -8.35
N ALA A 38 -6.30 -16.25 -9.01
CA ALA A 38 -6.68 -15.79 -10.34
C ALA A 38 -6.40 -16.80 -11.46
N LYS A 39 -5.66 -17.90 -11.20
CA LYS A 39 -5.34 -18.93 -12.22
C LYS A 39 -6.57 -19.63 -12.77
N ARG A 40 -7.64 -19.74 -11.97
CA ARG A 40 -8.89 -20.36 -12.43
C ARG A 40 -9.54 -19.46 -13.48
N LYS A 41 -9.85 -20.01 -14.68
CA LYS A 41 -10.47 -19.25 -15.79
C LYS A 41 -11.76 -18.53 -15.41
N ARG A 42 -12.53 -19.09 -14.47
CA ARG A 42 -13.79 -18.50 -13.97
C ARG A 42 -13.58 -17.45 -12.87
N HIS A 43 -12.35 -17.25 -12.39
CA HIS A 43 -12.08 -16.28 -11.35
C HIS A 43 -12.19 -14.86 -11.94
N PRO A 44 -12.88 -13.91 -11.27
CA PRO A 44 -13.05 -12.55 -11.81
C PRO A 44 -11.73 -11.83 -12.08
N LEU A 45 -10.69 -12.14 -11.29
CA LEU A 45 -9.35 -11.59 -11.48
C LEU A 45 -8.57 -12.19 -12.67
N HIS A 46 -9.01 -13.31 -13.25
CA HIS A 46 -8.27 -14.02 -14.30
C HIS A 46 -7.95 -13.13 -15.51
N LYS A 47 -8.90 -12.28 -15.90
CA LYS A 47 -8.82 -11.35 -17.05
C LYS A 47 -7.77 -10.25 -16.93
N TYR A 48 -7.21 -10.03 -15.74
CA TYR A 48 -6.21 -8.99 -15.50
C TYR A 48 -4.77 -9.49 -15.61
N PHE A 49 -4.58 -10.80 -15.85
CA PHE A 49 -3.27 -11.43 -15.95
C PHE A 49 -2.98 -11.91 -17.36
N ASP A 50 -1.69 -11.95 -17.67
CA ASP A 50 -1.18 -12.63 -18.85
C ASP A 50 -0.79 -14.08 -18.49
N TRP A 51 -1.37 -15.04 -19.19
CA TRP A 51 -1.23 -16.47 -18.88
C TRP A 51 -0.29 -17.23 -19.83
N GLU A 52 0.54 -16.51 -20.60
CA GLU A 52 1.64 -17.14 -21.33
C GLU A 52 2.57 -17.95 -20.39
N ASP A 53 3.12 -19.06 -20.90
CA ASP A 53 3.86 -20.04 -20.09
C ASP A 53 5.39 -19.85 -20.15
N THR A 54 5.83 -18.60 -20.16
CA THR A 54 7.26 -18.27 -20.07
C THR A 54 7.64 -17.90 -18.64
N GLU A 55 8.91 -18.09 -18.27
CA GLU A 55 9.44 -17.59 -16.99
C GLU A 55 9.30 -16.06 -16.87
N ALA A 56 9.44 -15.33 -17.98
CA ALA A 56 9.16 -13.91 -18.06
C ALA A 56 7.68 -13.60 -17.72
N ALA A 57 6.75 -14.38 -18.25
CA ALA A 57 5.33 -14.25 -17.95
C ALA A 57 5.00 -14.56 -16.48
N ARG A 58 5.70 -15.49 -15.83
CA ARG A 58 5.56 -15.75 -14.38
C ARG A 58 5.93 -14.52 -13.55
N LYS A 59 7.10 -13.94 -13.80
CA LYS A 59 7.55 -12.70 -13.12
C LYS A 59 6.63 -11.52 -13.43
N TRP A 60 6.17 -11.42 -14.67
CA TRP A 60 5.23 -10.39 -15.10
C TRP A 60 3.89 -10.48 -14.36
N ARG A 61 3.33 -11.68 -14.17
CA ARG A 61 2.10 -11.87 -13.38
C ARG A 61 2.27 -11.41 -11.93
N LEU A 62 3.40 -11.71 -11.29
CA LEU A 62 3.67 -11.20 -9.94
C LEU A 62 3.71 -9.66 -9.91
N HIS A 63 4.32 -9.04 -10.92
CA HIS A 63 4.32 -7.59 -11.06
C HIS A 63 2.92 -7.02 -11.31
N GLN A 64 2.09 -7.67 -12.15
CA GLN A 64 0.69 -7.31 -12.38
C GLN A 64 -0.13 -7.37 -11.08
N ALA A 65 0.02 -8.45 -10.31
CA ALA A 65 -0.65 -8.59 -9.01
C ALA A 65 -0.20 -7.54 -8.01
N ASN A 66 1.11 -7.28 -7.90
CA ASN A 66 1.63 -6.24 -7.01
C ASN A 66 1.11 -4.85 -7.38
N SER A 67 1.13 -4.52 -8.68
CA SER A 67 0.58 -3.27 -9.21
C SER A 67 -0.92 -3.15 -8.95
N MET A 68 -1.66 -4.25 -9.07
CA MET A 68 -3.08 -4.30 -8.79
C MET A 68 -3.36 -4.00 -7.32
N ILE A 69 -2.77 -4.75 -6.39
CA ILE A 69 -2.98 -4.59 -4.95
C ILE A 69 -2.64 -3.16 -4.50
N SER A 70 -1.49 -2.63 -4.93
CA SER A 70 -0.99 -1.31 -4.52
C SER A 70 -1.79 -0.11 -5.05
N ARG A 71 -2.65 -0.31 -6.05
CA ARG A 71 -3.41 0.76 -6.71
C ARG A 71 -4.89 0.81 -6.31
N VAL A 72 -5.40 -0.23 -5.65
CA VAL A 72 -6.79 -0.22 -5.18
C VAL A 72 -6.91 0.79 -4.04
N GLN A 73 -7.85 1.73 -4.20
CA GLN A 73 -8.10 2.78 -3.22
C GLN A 73 -9.50 2.65 -2.61
N ILE A 74 -9.63 3.12 -1.37
CA ILE A 74 -10.88 3.27 -0.63
C ILE A 74 -11.10 4.74 -0.29
N ILE A 75 -12.35 5.17 -0.17
CA ILE A 75 -12.73 6.52 0.24
C ILE A 75 -12.71 6.58 1.77
N VAL A 76 -12.01 7.55 2.34
CA VAL A 76 -11.92 7.75 3.80
C VAL A 76 -12.77 8.93 4.28
N SER A 77 -12.93 9.96 3.44
CA SER A 77 -13.87 11.06 3.66
C SER A 77 -14.70 11.23 2.39
N PRO A 78 -16.00 10.86 2.39
CA PRO A 78 -16.89 11.07 1.24
C PRO A 78 -17.06 12.54 0.89
N GLN A 79 -17.06 13.42 1.90
CA GLN A 79 -17.24 14.86 1.73
C GLN A 79 -16.04 15.49 1.02
N ASP A 80 -14.82 15.12 1.42
CA ASP A 80 -13.59 15.69 0.84
C ASP A 80 -13.03 14.89 -0.35
N LYS A 81 -13.73 13.82 -0.76
CA LYS A 81 -13.27 12.85 -1.77
C LYS A 81 -11.85 12.33 -1.54
N ARG A 82 -11.40 12.28 -0.28
CA ARG A 82 -10.05 11.80 0.06
C ARG A 82 -10.01 10.29 -0.03
N THR A 83 -9.07 9.77 -0.80
CA THR A 83 -8.84 8.33 -0.95
C THR A 83 -7.49 7.93 -0.39
N VAL A 84 -7.42 6.69 0.10
CA VAL A 84 -6.16 6.03 0.50
C VAL A 84 -6.10 4.65 -0.14
N ASN A 85 -4.92 4.04 -0.16
CA ASN A 85 -4.80 2.66 -0.61
C ASN A 85 -5.59 1.73 0.33
N ALA A 86 -6.37 0.83 -0.25
CA ALA A 86 -7.14 -0.16 0.49
C ALA A 86 -6.25 -1.16 1.23
N PHE A 87 -5.07 -1.42 0.65
CA PHE A 87 -4.05 -2.31 1.21
C PHE A 87 -2.73 -1.57 1.37
N VAL A 88 -2.03 -1.87 2.46
CA VAL A 88 -0.73 -1.32 2.81
C VAL A 88 0.30 -2.44 2.92
N SER A 89 1.50 -2.19 2.42
CA SER A 89 2.61 -3.15 2.47
C SER A 89 3.24 -3.09 3.86
N VAL A 90 3.24 -4.22 4.56
CA VAL A 90 3.86 -4.38 5.88
C VAL A 90 4.87 -5.52 5.82
N THR A 91 5.84 -5.49 6.72
CA THR A 91 6.87 -6.53 6.84
C THR A 91 6.68 -7.27 8.15
N ASP A 92 6.68 -8.59 8.08
CA ASP A 92 6.44 -9.52 9.19
C ASP A 92 7.47 -10.65 9.08
N ASP A 93 8.35 -10.82 10.07
CA ASP A 93 9.44 -11.80 10.08
C ASP A 93 10.14 -11.94 8.70
N ASP A 94 10.68 -10.81 8.19
CA ASP A 94 11.33 -10.64 6.88
C ASP A 94 10.46 -10.88 5.64
N ASN A 95 9.20 -11.27 5.81
CA ASN A 95 8.25 -11.46 4.72
C ASN A 95 7.39 -10.21 4.49
N ARG A 96 7.33 -9.77 3.24
CA ARG A 96 6.43 -8.67 2.84
C ARG A 96 5.04 -9.22 2.50
N ARG A 97 4.02 -8.64 3.13
CA ARG A 97 2.62 -8.88 2.78
C ARG A 97 1.85 -7.58 2.76
N PHE A 98 0.71 -7.60 2.08
CA PHE A 98 -0.25 -6.53 2.12
C PHE A 98 -1.35 -6.88 3.13
N VAL A 99 -1.71 -5.89 3.94
CA VAL A 99 -2.82 -5.98 4.90
C VAL A 99 -3.85 -4.89 4.59
N ALA A 100 -5.10 -5.11 4.96
CA ALA A 100 -6.14 -4.11 4.80
C ALA A 100 -5.82 -2.86 5.65
N MET A 101 -6.05 -1.66 5.09
CA MET A 101 -5.78 -0.40 5.79
C MET A 101 -6.54 -0.32 7.12
N ALA A 102 -7.80 -0.76 7.16
CA ALA A 102 -8.60 -0.77 8.39
C ALA A 102 -8.00 -1.66 9.49
N GLU A 103 -7.46 -2.82 9.11
CA GLU A 103 -6.78 -3.73 10.05
C GLU A 103 -5.46 -3.11 10.54
N ALA A 104 -4.67 -2.58 9.62
CA ALA A 104 -3.40 -1.95 9.97
C ALA A 104 -3.57 -0.78 10.94
N MET A 105 -4.68 -0.03 10.84
CA MET A 105 -5.01 1.06 11.75
C MET A 105 -5.39 0.61 13.18
N ASN A 106 -5.78 -0.66 13.36
CA ASN A 106 -6.12 -1.24 14.66
C ASN A 106 -4.93 -1.88 15.38
N ASP A 107 -3.81 -2.11 14.68
CA ASP A 107 -2.58 -2.64 15.28
C ASP A 107 -1.50 -1.54 15.36
N ASN A 108 -1.14 -1.14 16.58
CA ASN A 108 -0.13 -0.09 16.80
C ASN A 108 1.23 -0.42 16.16
N LYS A 109 1.63 -1.70 16.08
CA LYS A 109 2.88 -2.12 15.42
C LYS A 109 2.80 -1.89 13.91
N LEU A 110 1.67 -2.20 13.29
CA LEU A 110 1.45 -1.97 11.86
C LEU A 110 1.33 -0.47 11.55
N VAL A 111 0.61 0.30 12.36
CA VAL A 111 0.57 1.78 12.23
C VAL A 111 1.97 2.37 12.32
N LEU A 112 2.80 1.86 13.24
CA LEU A 112 4.18 2.31 13.37
C LEU A 112 4.99 2.09 12.08
N GLN A 113 4.86 0.92 11.45
CA GLN A 113 5.51 0.64 10.18
C GLN A 113 5.05 1.63 9.09
N ILE A 114 3.75 1.93 9.02
CA ILE A 114 3.20 2.89 8.05
C ILE A 114 3.79 4.29 8.27
N PHE A 115 3.87 4.75 9.52
CA PHE A 115 4.47 6.06 9.81
C PHE A 115 5.95 6.12 9.46
N LYS A 116 6.73 5.07 9.78
CA LYS A 116 8.14 4.99 9.38
C LYS A 116 8.29 5.07 7.85
N GLN A 117 7.44 4.38 7.09
CA GLN A 117 7.43 4.46 5.63
C GLN A 117 7.08 5.86 5.12
N LEU A 118 6.09 6.53 5.71
CA LEU A 118 5.70 7.88 5.32
C LEU A 118 6.82 8.90 5.61
N GLU A 119 7.48 8.81 6.76
CA GLU A 119 8.64 9.65 7.09
C GLU A 119 9.78 9.44 6.10
N ALA A 120 10.14 8.19 5.80
CA ALA A 120 11.19 7.89 4.83
C ALA A 120 10.88 8.46 3.43
N ARG A 121 9.61 8.48 3.02
CA ARG A 121 9.19 9.08 1.74
C ARG A 121 9.28 10.61 1.77
N ILE A 122 8.92 11.24 2.89
CA ILE A 122 9.09 12.69 3.06
C ILE A 122 10.59 13.04 3.01
N ASP A 123 11.43 12.26 3.68
CA ASP A 123 12.88 12.47 3.70
C ASP A 123 13.47 12.32 2.30
N THR A 124 13.11 11.27 1.58
CA THR A 124 13.52 11.08 0.17
C THR A 124 13.11 12.27 -0.70
N LEU A 125 11.87 12.76 -0.54
CA LEU A 125 11.39 13.92 -1.30
C LEU A 125 12.17 15.19 -0.92
N GLN A 126 12.48 15.36 0.36
CA GLN A 126 13.23 16.48 0.88
C GLN A 126 14.66 16.48 0.30
N ASP A 127 15.31 15.32 0.26
CA ASP A 127 16.64 15.13 -0.35
C ASP A 127 16.62 15.45 -1.85
N GLN A 128 15.61 14.96 -2.58
CA GLN A 128 15.44 15.26 -4.00
C GLN A 128 15.25 16.77 -4.27
N LEU A 129 14.42 17.44 -3.48
CA LEU A 129 14.20 18.88 -3.61
C LEU A 129 15.46 19.68 -3.25
N GLN A 130 16.23 19.21 -2.27
CA GLN A 130 17.49 19.82 -1.90
C GLN A 130 18.54 19.65 -3.01
N ALA A 131 18.66 18.46 -3.60
CA ALA A 131 19.56 18.18 -4.71
C ALA A 131 19.25 19.05 -5.94
N LEU A 132 17.97 19.36 -6.19
CA LEU A 132 17.54 20.27 -7.24
C LEU A 132 17.60 21.76 -6.83
N ASN A 133 18.09 22.07 -5.62
CA ASN A 133 18.18 23.42 -5.06
C ASN A 133 16.82 24.14 -4.95
N LEU A 134 15.72 23.37 -4.90
CA LEU A 134 14.33 23.84 -4.81
C LEU A 134 13.85 23.93 -3.34
N LEU A 135 14.62 23.38 -2.41
CA LEU A 135 14.32 23.40 -0.98
C LEU A 135 14.84 24.69 -0.32
N LYS A 136 14.14 25.82 -0.50
CA LYS A 136 14.51 27.13 0.06
C LYS A 136 13.30 27.86 0.66
N GLY A 137 13.56 28.68 1.68
CA GLY A 137 12.56 29.57 2.28
C GLY A 137 11.28 28.85 2.71
N VAL A 138 10.16 29.20 2.05
CA VAL A 138 8.82 28.67 2.36
C VAL A 138 8.72 27.16 2.11
N SER A 139 9.33 26.61 1.06
CA SER A 139 9.22 25.16 0.75
C SER A 139 9.89 24.30 1.83
N LYS A 140 11.07 24.72 2.30
CA LYS A 140 11.77 24.09 3.43
C LYS A 140 10.92 24.14 4.70
N THR A 141 10.36 25.30 5.01
CA THR A 141 9.54 25.50 6.22
C THR A 141 8.25 24.67 6.17
N ALA A 142 7.60 24.59 5.01
CA ALA A 142 6.38 23.81 4.82
C ALA A 142 6.63 22.31 5.02
N ILE A 143 7.72 21.76 4.47
CA ILE A 143 8.05 20.34 4.63
C ILE A 143 8.35 20.01 6.10
N THR A 144 9.15 20.84 6.79
CA THR A 144 9.42 20.64 8.22
C THR A 144 8.13 20.66 9.05
N LYS A 145 7.22 21.61 8.79
CA LYS A 145 5.93 21.69 9.47
C LYS A 145 5.03 20.48 9.17
N ALA A 146 5.07 19.96 7.94
CA ALA A 146 4.31 18.77 7.56
C ALA A 146 4.84 17.49 8.21
N LYS A 147 6.16 17.37 8.42
CA LYS A 147 6.80 16.21 9.06
C LYS A 147 6.54 16.15 10.57
N ALA A 148 6.56 17.29 11.26
CA ALA A 148 6.44 17.39 12.72
C ALA A 148 5.25 16.60 13.34
N PRO A 149 4.00 16.69 12.86
CA PRO A 149 2.89 15.94 13.46
C PRO A 149 3.03 14.43 13.27
N ILE A 150 3.61 13.98 12.16
CA ILE A 150 3.85 12.56 11.87
C ILE A 150 4.88 12.00 12.87
N THR A 151 6.01 12.71 13.03
CA THR A 151 7.07 12.32 13.96
C THR A 151 6.58 12.28 15.40
N LYS A 152 5.88 13.32 15.85
CA LYS A 152 5.29 13.36 17.19
C LYS A 152 4.34 12.18 17.42
N ARG A 153 3.49 11.84 16.43
CA ARG A 153 2.54 10.74 16.55
C ARG A 153 3.23 9.37 16.54
N ARG A 154 4.28 9.20 15.74
CA ARG A 154 5.11 7.99 15.74
C ARG A 154 5.74 7.77 17.11
N GLU A 155 6.42 8.76 17.67
CA GLU A 155 7.07 8.66 18.98
C GLU A 155 6.08 8.32 20.11
N GLN A 156 4.87 8.91 20.08
CA GLN A 156 3.80 8.55 21.02
C GLN A 156 3.40 7.07 20.90
N LEU A 157 3.27 6.56 19.67
CA LEU A 157 2.95 5.16 19.43
C LEU A 157 4.09 4.23 19.85
N GLU A 158 5.35 4.59 19.61
CA GLU A 158 6.51 3.81 20.07
C GLU A 158 6.50 3.63 21.59
N ARG A 159 6.25 4.71 22.32
CA ARG A 159 6.10 4.66 23.78
C ARG A 159 4.94 3.75 24.20
N LYS A 160 3.82 3.79 23.48
CA LYS A 160 2.65 2.94 23.76
C LYS A 160 2.94 1.45 23.52
N VAL A 161 3.58 1.12 22.40
CA VAL A 161 3.99 -0.25 22.05
C VAL A 161 5.01 -0.79 23.05
N ALA A 162 6.02 0.02 23.41
CA ALA A 162 7.03 -0.36 24.40
C ALA A 162 6.42 -0.64 25.78
N ARG A 163 5.41 0.13 26.20
CA ARG A 163 4.68 -0.11 27.46
C ARG A 163 3.81 -1.37 27.44
N ALA A 164 3.25 -1.73 26.29
CA ALA A 164 2.40 -2.92 26.16
C ALA A 164 3.19 -4.24 26.03
N THR A 165 4.51 -4.16 25.88
CA THR A 165 5.41 -5.32 25.76
C THR A 165 6.20 -5.59 27.05
N LYS A 166 6.01 -4.74 28.08
CA LYS A 166 6.48 -4.96 29.46
C LYS A 166 5.36 -5.58 30.28
#